data_AF-A0A7S2ETN2-F1
#
_entry.id   AF-A0A7S2ETN2-F1
#
_cell.length_a   1.000
_cell.length_b   1.000
_cell.length_c   1.000
_cell.angle_alpha   90.00
_cell.angle_beta   90.00
_cell.angle_gamma   90.00
#
_symmetry.space_group_name_H-M   'P 1'
#
loop_
_entity.id
_entity.type
_entity.pdbx_description
1 polymer ?
#
loop_
_entity_poly.entity_id
_entity_poly.type
_entity_poly.pdbx_seq_one_letter_code
_entity_poly.pdbx_strand_id
1 'polypeptide(L)'
;DVLGDNTYDLKEEVASVQTPFQRIDIYNLIDPRDPSSSFFADYQRSLSNDGSYQAQHPELFAPNKVVFLDGVKQSSLKGDAGYHESLVHPCMFMHADPKRVAIIGGGEGATLREVLKHDTVEKCTMVEIDELMVMTSHKYLKEWSDCSDIVGSAEWCVDDPRADVRYEDAVAWFIDRFGEGVDEKEKKFDEDDYKPFDVIIMDALDPQVNIPFAEVLYKQPAFLQSI
;
A
#
# COMPACT_ATOMS: atom_id res chain seq x y z
N ASP A 1 -13.11 -3.03 18.34
CA ASP A 1 -12.00 -3.48 17.47
C ASP A 1 -12.56 -4.55 16.55
N VAL A 2 -12.38 -4.38 15.23
CA VAL A 2 -12.81 -5.34 14.21
C VAL A 2 -12.24 -6.74 14.50
N LEU A 3 -11.04 -6.82 15.08
CA LEU A 3 -10.41 -8.09 15.46
C LEU A 3 -11.16 -8.82 16.57
N GLY A 4 -11.76 -8.11 17.53
CA GLY A 4 -12.55 -8.68 18.62
C GLY A 4 -14.06 -8.76 18.33
N ASP A 5 -14.51 -8.16 17.25
CA ASP A 5 -15.92 -8.09 16.87
C ASP A 5 -16.33 -9.38 16.12
N ASN A 6 -17.31 -10.09 16.69
CA ASN A 6 -17.91 -11.30 16.15
C ASN A 6 -19.30 -11.05 15.54
N THR A 7 -19.67 -9.78 15.33
CA THR A 7 -20.96 -9.41 14.72
C THR A 7 -20.97 -9.50 13.21
N TYR A 8 -19.85 -9.84 12.56
CA TYR A 8 -19.79 -10.06 11.11
C TYR A 8 -20.57 -11.32 10.70
N ASP A 9 -21.27 -11.24 9.55
CA ASP A 9 -21.93 -12.40 8.95
C ASP A 9 -20.89 -13.41 8.43
N LEU A 10 -19.73 -12.90 7.96
CA LEU A 10 -18.55 -13.68 7.65
C LEU A 10 -17.30 -12.98 8.16
N LYS A 11 -16.44 -13.73 8.85
CA LYS A 11 -15.09 -13.31 9.21
C LYS A 11 -14.15 -14.50 9.11
N GLU A 12 -13.43 -14.57 7.99
CA GLU A 12 -12.46 -15.61 7.71
C GLU A 12 -11.04 -15.02 7.75
N GLU A 13 -10.17 -15.62 8.56
CA GLU A 13 -8.76 -15.24 8.61
C GLU A 13 -8.02 -15.80 7.40
N VAL A 14 -7.43 -14.90 6.61
CA VAL A 14 -6.60 -15.25 5.45
C VAL A 14 -5.14 -15.39 5.88
N ALA A 15 -4.66 -14.46 6.71
CA ALA A 15 -3.31 -14.47 7.26
C ALA A 15 -3.24 -13.69 8.57
N SER A 16 -2.34 -14.13 9.47
CA SER A 16 -1.94 -13.39 10.66
C SER A 16 -0.43 -13.57 10.83
N VAL A 17 0.33 -12.48 10.71
CA VAL A 17 1.80 -12.48 10.67
C VAL A 17 2.32 -11.43 11.66
N GLN A 18 3.16 -11.87 12.60
CA GLN A 18 3.91 -10.95 13.47
C GLN A 18 5.25 -10.62 12.84
N THR A 19 5.53 -9.34 12.64
CA THR A 19 6.83 -8.83 12.18
C THR A 19 7.56 -8.16 13.34
N PRO A 20 8.84 -7.77 13.19
CA PRO A 20 9.54 -6.95 14.17
C PRO A 20 8.92 -5.56 14.37
N PHE A 21 8.10 -5.10 13.43
CA PHE A 21 7.54 -3.74 13.43
C PHE A 21 6.07 -3.71 13.86
N GLN A 22 5.28 -4.71 13.45
CA GLN A 22 3.83 -4.72 13.65
C GLN A 22 3.22 -6.11 13.47
N ARG A 23 1.96 -6.27 13.84
CA ARG A 23 1.14 -7.43 13.46
C ARG A 23 0.32 -7.11 12.21
N ILE A 24 0.44 -7.96 11.20
CA ILE A 24 -0.34 -7.90 9.95
C ILE A 24 -1.44 -8.94 10.03
N ASP A 25 -2.70 -8.52 9.98
CA ASP A 25 -3.84 -9.42 9.89
C ASP A 25 -4.67 -9.14 8.63
N ILE A 26 -5.01 -10.21 7.89
CA ILE A 26 -5.81 -10.12 6.67
C ILE A 26 -7.05 -10.98 6.84
N TYR A 27 -8.22 -10.38 6.63
CA TYR A 27 -9.50 -11.05 6.74
C TYR A 27 -10.37 -10.88 5.50
N ASN A 28 -11.13 -11.92 5.17
CA ASN A 28 -12.29 -11.84 4.30
C ASN A 28 -13.52 -11.55 5.18
N LEU A 29 -14.16 -10.40 4.96
CA LEU A 29 -15.27 -9.91 5.79
C LEU A 29 -16.57 -9.73 4.99
N ILE A 30 -17.69 -10.09 5.61
CA ILE A 30 -19.03 -9.64 5.23
C ILE A 30 -19.65 -8.97 6.46
N ASP A 31 -19.90 -7.67 6.35
CA ASP A 31 -20.47 -6.85 7.42
C ASP A 31 -22.00 -6.79 7.27
N PRO A 32 -22.79 -7.20 8.28
CA PRO A 32 -24.25 -7.15 8.22
C PRO A 32 -24.81 -5.72 8.16
N ARG A 33 -23.98 -4.70 8.47
CA ARG A 33 -24.34 -3.29 8.41
C ARG A 33 -24.18 -2.72 7.00
N ASP A 34 -23.60 -3.48 6.07
CA ASP A 34 -23.62 -3.11 4.66
C ASP A 34 -25.10 -2.98 4.24
N PRO A 35 -25.51 -1.82 3.68
CA PRO A 35 -26.92 -1.56 3.35
C PRO A 35 -27.51 -2.57 2.35
N SER A 36 -26.68 -3.37 1.68
CA SER A 36 -27.11 -4.57 0.97
C SER A 36 -27.49 -5.70 1.93
N SER A 37 -28.66 -5.59 2.57
CA SER A 37 -29.18 -6.54 3.56
C SER A 37 -29.35 -8.00 3.08
N SER A 38 -29.06 -8.30 1.82
CA SER A 38 -29.02 -9.66 1.25
C SER A 38 -27.60 -10.18 0.95
N PHE A 39 -26.53 -9.40 1.16
CA PHE A 39 -25.20 -9.74 0.63
C PHE A 39 -24.68 -11.09 1.11
N PHE A 40 -24.88 -11.44 2.39
CA PHE A 40 -24.46 -12.75 2.88
C PHE A 40 -25.23 -13.91 2.22
N ALA A 41 -26.54 -13.75 2.00
CA ALA A 41 -27.34 -14.76 1.30
C ALA A 41 -26.95 -14.85 -0.18
N ASP A 42 -26.66 -13.72 -0.82
CA ASP A 42 -26.19 -13.69 -2.20
C ASP A 42 -24.79 -14.32 -2.35
N TYR A 43 -23.89 -14.10 -1.39
CA TYR A 43 -22.61 -14.80 -1.31
C TYR A 43 -22.80 -16.32 -1.13
N GLN A 44 -23.65 -16.75 -0.20
CA GLN A 44 -23.93 -18.19 -0.04
C GLN A 44 -24.48 -18.82 -1.32
N ARG A 45 -25.33 -18.09 -2.04
CA ARG A 45 -25.88 -18.53 -3.32
C ARG A 45 -24.83 -18.53 -4.43
N SER A 46 -23.87 -17.61 -4.40
CA SER A 46 -22.80 -17.56 -5.39
C SER A 46 -21.84 -18.74 -5.33
N LEU A 47 -21.74 -19.39 -4.16
CA LEU A 47 -21.01 -20.65 -3.97
C LEU A 47 -21.78 -21.89 -4.45
N SER A 48 -23.05 -21.74 -4.85
CA SER A 48 -23.87 -22.83 -5.36
C SER A 48 -23.66 -23.06 -6.86
N ASN A 49 -24.17 -24.17 -7.39
CA ASN A 49 -24.23 -24.42 -8.83
C ASN A 49 -25.70 -24.49 -9.30
N ASP A 50 -26.57 -23.65 -8.74
CA ASP A 50 -28.02 -23.64 -8.98
C ASP A 50 -28.42 -22.93 -10.30
N GLY A 51 -27.43 -22.43 -11.05
CA GLY A 51 -27.63 -21.69 -12.30
C GLY A 51 -28.18 -20.27 -12.10
N SER A 52 -28.28 -19.77 -10.87
CA SER A 52 -28.66 -18.39 -10.60
C SER A 52 -27.62 -17.39 -11.09
N TYR A 53 -28.00 -16.11 -11.15
CA TYR A 53 -27.08 -15.02 -11.46
C TYR A 53 -25.88 -15.00 -10.49
N GLN A 54 -26.15 -15.18 -9.19
CA GLN A 54 -25.12 -15.26 -8.16
C GLN A 54 -24.12 -16.38 -8.43
N ALA A 55 -24.61 -17.59 -8.73
CA ALA A 55 -23.77 -18.75 -9.03
C ALA A 55 -22.93 -18.58 -10.32
N GLN A 56 -23.42 -17.81 -11.28
CA GLN A 56 -22.69 -17.51 -12.53
C GLN A 56 -21.67 -16.38 -12.39
N HIS A 57 -21.80 -15.54 -11.35
CA HIS A 57 -20.97 -14.34 -11.13
C HIS A 57 -20.44 -14.25 -9.69
N PRO A 58 -19.72 -15.27 -9.18
CA PRO A 58 -19.24 -15.29 -7.80
C PRO A 58 -18.31 -14.14 -7.43
N GLU A 59 -17.60 -13.56 -8.40
CA GLU A 59 -16.72 -12.40 -8.24
C GLU A 59 -17.44 -11.16 -7.71
N LEU A 60 -18.71 -10.98 -8.05
CA LEU A 60 -19.50 -9.81 -7.62
C LEU A 60 -19.98 -9.92 -6.17
N PHE A 61 -19.99 -11.12 -5.61
CA PHE A 61 -20.50 -11.42 -4.27
C PHE A 61 -19.38 -11.87 -3.32
N ALA A 62 -18.12 -11.72 -3.72
CA ALA A 62 -16.98 -12.08 -2.90
C ALA A 62 -16.94 -11.23 -1.60
N PRO A 63 -16.50 -11.83 -0.48
CA PRO A 63 -16.22 -11.08 0.74
C PRO A 63 -15.23 -9.95 0.49
N ASN A 64 -15.33 -8.87 1.27
CA ASN A 64 -14.35 -7.81 1.18
C ASN A 64 -13.07 -8.23 1.91
N LYS A 65 -11.94 -8.28 1.20
CA LYS A 65 -10.64 -8.52 1.80
C LYS A 65 -10.17 -7.23 2.50
N VAL A 66 -9.75 -7.32 3.75
CA VAL A 66 -9.38 -6.18 4.59
C VAL A 66 -8.08 -6.46 5.32
N VAL A 67 -7.21 -5.45 5.34
CA VAL A 67 -5.89 -5.51 5.98
C VAL A 67 -5.91 -4.68 7.26
N PHE A 68 -5.32 -5.22 8.31
CA PHE A 68 -5.13 -4.57 9.60
C PHE A 68 -3.66 -4.61 9.97
N LEU A 69 -3.17 -3.49 10.49
CA LEU A 69 -1.85 -3.37 11.12
C LEU A 69 -2.08 -3.01 12.58
N ASP A 70 -1.61 -3.86 13.50
CA ASP A 70 -1.85 -3.74 14.96
C ASP A 70 -3.33 -3.51 15.33
N GLY A 71 -4.23 -4.16 14.57
CA GLY A 71 -5.69 -4.03 14.74
C GLY A 71 -6.31 -2.76 14.17
N VAL A 72 -5.52 -1.86 13.58
CA VAL A 72 -6.02 -0.70 12.85
C VAL A 72 -6.23 -1.08 11.38
N LYS A 73 -7.45 -0.89 10.88
CA LYS A 73 -7.77 -1.10 9.46
C LYS A 73 -6.91 -0.14 8.62
N GLN A 74 -6.17 -0.69 7.67
CA GLN A 74 -5.39 0.10 6.70
C GLN A 74 -6.19 0.25 5.40
N SER A 75 -6.32 -0.85 4.65
CA SER A 75 -7.03 -0.87 3.37
C SER A 75 -8.08 -1.97 3.29
N SER A 76 -8.91 -1.92 2.26
CA SER A 76 -9.85 -2.97 1.90
C SER A 76 -10.06 -3.01 0.39
N LEU A 77 -10.26 -4.20 -0.18
CA LEU A 77 -10.31 -4.40 -1.62
C LEU A 77 -11.36 -3.50 -2.30
N LYS A 78 -12.55 -3.38 -1.70
CA LYS A 78 -13.63 -2.53 -2.23
C LYS A 78 -13.38 -1.00 -2.10
N GLY A 79 -12.39 -0.59 -1.31
CA GLY A 79 -12.05 0.82 -1.06
C GLY A 79 -10.66 1.23 -1.58
N ASP A 80 -9.86 0.25 -2.00
CA ASP A 80 -8.46 0.39 -2.42
C ASP A 80 -8.26 1.49 -3.47
N ALA A 81 -8.99 1.40 -4.59
CA ALA A 81 -8.85 2.33 -5.71
C ALA A 81 -9.09 3.79 -5.31
N GLY A 82 -10.18 4.07 -4.58
CA GLY A 82 -10.52 5.44 -4.22
C GLY A 82 -9.47 6.12 -3.33
N TYR A 83 -8.84 5.37 -2.42
CA TYR A 83 -7.76 5.87 -1.58
C TYR A 83 -6.49 6.15 -2.41
N HIS A 84 -6.01 5.14 -3.14
CA HIS A 84 -4.72 5.22 -3.84
C HIS A 84 -4.76 6.17 -5.04
N GLU A 85 -5.84 6.21 -5.81
CA GLU A 85 -6.00 7.19 -6.90
C GLU A 85 -5.97 8.64 -6.35
N SER A 86 -6.63 8.88 -5.21
CA SER A 86 -6.68 10.19 -4.57
C SER A 86 -5.34 10.59 -3.94
N LEU A 87 -4.57 9.61 -3.45
CA LEU A 87 -3.25 9.83 -2.88
C LEU A 87 -2.21 10.17 -3.96
N VAL A 88 -2.24 9.45 -5.08
CA VAL A 88 -1.17 9.51 -6.10
C VAL A 88 -1.47 10.50 -7.22
N HIS A 89 -2.63 10.42 -7.84
CA HIS A 89 -2.85 11.10 -9.11
C HIS A 89 -2.84 12.64 -9.02
N PRO A 90 -3.34 13.29 -7.96
CA PRO A 90 -3.29 14.75 -7.87
C PRO A 90 -1.89 15.32 -7.93
N CYS A 91 -0.91 14.77 -7.20
CA CYS A 91 0.46 15.29 -7.23
C CYS A 91 1.17 14.97 -8.55
N MET A 92 0.94 13.76 -9.10
CA MET A 92 1.53 13.34 -10.38
C MET A 92 1.04 14.19 -11.56
N PHE A 93 -0.26 14.53 -11.62
CA PHE A 93 -0.80 15.39 -12.69
C PHE A 93 -0.44 16.87 -12.54
N MET A 94 -0.06 17.32 -11.34
CA MET A 94 0.36 18.71 -11.10
C MET A 94 1.81 18.95 -11.52
N HIS A 95 2.65 17.91 -11.50
CA HIS A 95 4.01 17.99 -12.03
C HIS A 95 3.98 17.82 -13.56
N ALA A 96 4.76 18.62 -14.29
CA ALA A 96 4.67 18.62 -15.77
C ALA A 96 5.23 17.35 -16.42
N ASP A 97 6.23 16.72 -15.78
CA ASP A 97 6.93 15.54 -16.30
C ASP A 97 7.59 14.76 -15.14
N PRO A 98 6.81 14.11 -14.26
CA PRO A 98 7.35 13.39 -13.10
C PRO A 98 8.05 12.10 -13.55
N LYS A 99 9.37 12.03 -13.34
CA LYS A 99 10.23 10.90 -13.76
C LYS A 99 10.73 10.10 -12.57
N ARG A 100 11.12 10.77 -11.50
CA ARG A 100 11.64 10.17 -10.27
C ARG A 100 10.66 10.39 -9.14
N VAL A 101 10.06 9.31 -8.68
CA VAL A 101 9.06 9.34 -7.59
C VAL A 101 9.62 8.60 -6.38
N ALA A 102 9.35 9.10 -5.18
CA ALA A 102 9.56 8.35 -3.95
C ALA A 102 8.22 8.06 -3.26
N ILE A 103 8.12 6.88 -2.67
CA ILE A 103 7.04 6.47 -1.77
C ILE A 103 7.65 6.17 -0.41
N ILE A 104 7.14 6.81 0.63
CA ILE A 104 7.46 6.51 2.03
C ILE A 104 6.34 5.61 2.56
N GLY A 105 6.68 4.36 2.91
CA GLY A 105 5.72 3.32 3.24
C GLY A 105 5.21 2.58 1.99
N GLY A 106 3.90 2.32 1.95
CA GLY A 106 3.27 1.67 0.79
C GLY A 106 3.50 0.17 0.66
N GLY A 107 3.78 -0.54 1.76
CA GLY A 107 4.05 -1.99 1.76
C GLY A 107 2.95 -2.90 1.17
N GLU A 108 1.76 -2.40 0.87
CA GLU A 108 0.72 -3.12 0.09
C GLU A 108 1.04 -3.15 -1.42
N GLY A 109 1.80 -2.17 -1.92
CA GLY A 109 2.19 -2.02 -3.32
C GLY A 109 1.15 -1.34 -4.22
N ALA A 110 0.00 -0.92 -3.68
CA ALA A 110 -1.04 -0.21 -4.43
C ALA A 110 -0.67 1.24 -4.77
N THR A 111 0.01 1.96 -3.87
CA THR A 111 0.59 3.27 -4.19
C THR A 111 1.58 3.17 -5.35
N LEU A 112 2.44 2.15 -5.35
CA LEU A 112 3.36 1.88 -6.47
C LEU A 112 2.61 1.58 -7.77
N ARG A 113 1.56 0.74 -7.72
CA ARG A 113 0.69 0.47 -8.88
C ARG A 113 0.18 1.75 -9.51
N GLU A 114 -0.35 2.66 -8.71
CA GLU A 114 -0.89 3.93 -9.21
C GLU A 114 0.19 4.87 -9.77
N VAL A 115 1.40 4.87 -9.20
CA VAL A 115 2.53 5.63 -9.75
C VAL A 115 2.94 5.09 -11.11
N LEU A 116 3.05 3.76 -11.25
CA LEU A 116 3.51 3.10 -12.48
C LEU A 116 2.56 3.22 -13.67
N LYS A 117 1.30 3.67 -13.44
CA LYS A 117 0.35 4.04 -14.51
C LYS A 117 0.77 5.31 -15.26
N HIS A 118 1.67 6.12 -14.69
CA HIS A 118 2.20 7.32 -15.36
C HIS A 118 3.39 6.92 -16.25
N ASP A 119 3.26 7.15 -17.55
CA ASP A 119 4.25 6.76 -18.56
C ASP A 119 5.54 7.59 -18.51
N THR A 120 5.50 8.76 -17.87
CA THR A 120 6.66 9.62 -17.61
C THR A 120 7.61 9.05 -16.56
N VAL A 121 7.13 8.15 -15.70
CA VAL A 121 7.93 7.61 -14.59
C VAL A 121 9.05 6.72 -15.12
N GLU A 122 10.28 7.11 -14.80
CA GLU A 122 11.50 6.37 -15.11
C GLU A 122 11.96 5.52 -13.92
N LYS A 123 11.73 5.99 -12.68
CA LYS A 123 12.08 5.28 -11.46
C LYS A 123 11.14 5.67 -10.31
N CYS A 124 10.69 4.67 -9.54
CA CYS A 124 9.93 4.84 -8.31
C CYS A 124 10.64 4.12 -7.16
N THR A 125 11.16 4.87 -6.19
CA THR A 125 11.80 4.31 -4.99
C THR A 125 10.77 4.19 -3.88
N MET A 126 10.46 2.98 -3.44
CA MET A 126 9.54 2.72 -2.32
C MET A 126 10.35 2.32 -1.10
N VAL A 127 10.31 3.12 -0.04
CA VAL A 127 11.04 2.87 1.21
C VAL A 127 10.05 2.40 2.28
N GLU A 128 10.05 1.09 2.53
CA GLU A 128 9.17 0.41 3.48
C GLU A 128 10.02 -0.29 4.53
N ILE A 129 9.81 0.00 5.81
CA ILE A 129 10.66 -0.55 6.87
C ILE A 129 10.40 -2.05 7.10
N ASP A 130 9.19 -2.51 6.83
CA ASP A 130 8.73 -3.87 7.10
C ASP A 130 8.72 -4.74 5.82
N GLU A 131 9.86 -5.39 5.53
CA GLU A 131 9.96 -6.36 4.41
C GLU A 131 8.86 -7.43 4.44
N LEU A 132 8.49 -7.89 5.65
CA LEU A 132 7.44 -8.91 5.80
C LEU A 132 6.07 -8.36 5.43
N MET A 133 5.84 -7.05 5.50
CA MET A 133 4.62 -6.43 4.97
C MET A 133 4.54 -6.63 3.46
N VAL A 134 5.60 -6.28 2.72
CA VAL A 134 5.67 -6.45 1.26
C VAL A 134 5.50 -7.91 0.85
N MET A 135 6.19 -8.83 1.52
CA MET A 135 6.09 -10.26 1.23
C MET A 135 4.71 -10.85 1.54
N THR A 136 4.06 -10.38 2.62
CA THR A 136 2.70 -10.79 2.98
C THR A 136 1.70 -10.25 1.96
N SER A 137 1.85 -9.01 1.53
CA SER A 137 1.06 -8.39 0.46
C SER A 137 1.17 -9.16 -0.85
N HIS A 138 2.40 -9.50 -1.26
CA HIS A 138 2.62 -10.30 -2.47
C HIS A 138 1.84 -11.63 -2.45
N LYS A 139 1.83 -12.29 -1.30
CA LYS A 139 1.21 -13.60 -1.15
C LYS A 139 -0.32 -13.54 -1.10
N TYR A 140 -0.88 -12.56 -0.40
CA TYR A 140 -2.30 -12.55 -0.01
C TYR A 140 -3.11 -11.38 -0.57
N LEU A 141 -2.47 -10.30 -1.02
CA LEU A 141 -3.07 -9.03 -1.49
C LEU A 141 -2.71 -8.74 -2.95
N LYS A 142 -2.67 -9.77 -3.79
CA LYS A 142 -2.26 -9.64 -5.20
C LYS A 142 -2.99 -8.53 -5.94
N GLU A 143 -4.25 -8.32 -5.61
CA GLU A 143 -5.11 -7.30 -6.22
C GLU A 143 -4.63 -5.85 -5.98
N TRP A 144 -3.88 -5.59 -4.89
CA TRP A 144 -3.36 -4.25 -4.57
C TRP A 144 -2.21 -3.87 -5.50
N SER A 145 -1.35 -4.83 -5.83
CA SER A 145 -0.10 -4.58 -6.56
C SER A 145 -0.05 -5.32 -7.89
N ASP A 146 -1.23 -5.58 -8.48
CA ASP A 146 -1.36 -6.12 -9.83
C ASP A 146 -1.04 -5.03 -10.85
N CYS A 147 0.03 -5.25 -11.61
CA CYS A 147 0.46 -4.39 -12.70
C CYS A 147 0.32 -5.05 -14.07
N SER A 148 -0.32 -6.22 -14.16
CA SER A 148 -0.45 -6.97 -15.42
C SER A 148 -1.20 -6.21 -16.52
N ASP A 149 -2.06 -5.27 -16.16
CA ASP A 149 -2.78 -4.39 -17.09
C ASP A 149 -2.00 -3.14 -17.50
N ILE A 150 -0.81 -2.90 -16.94
CA ILE A 150 0.06 -1.77 -17.29
C ILE A 150 1.04 -2.19 -18.38
N VAL A 151 0.93 -1.55 -19.55
CA VAL A 151 1.76 -1.88 -20.72
C VAL A 151 3.24 -1.71 -20.40
N GLY A 152 4.02 -2.79 -20.57
CA GLY A 152 5.47 -2.80 -20.33
C GLY A 152 5.88 -3.00 -18.88
N SER A 153 4.91 -3.20 -17.98
CA SER A 153 5.15 -3.52 -16.57
C SER A 153 5.31 -5.03 -16.33
N ALA A 154 5.75 -5.39 -15.12
CA ALA A 154 5.70 -6.75 -14.63
C ALA A 154 4.28 -7.12 -14.15
N GLU A 155 4.00 -8.40 -13.92
CA GLU A 155 2.71 -8.82 -13.36
C GLU A 155 2.50 -8.26 -11.95
N TRP A 156 3.55 -8.24 -11.13
CA TRP A 156 3.54 -7.66 -9.80
C TRP A 156 4.36 -6.37 -9.79
N CYS A 157 3.78 -5.28 -9.29
CA CYS A 157 4.34 -3.94 -9.50
C CYS A 157 5.74 -3.74 -8.92
N VAL A 158 6.08 -4.42 -7.82
CA VAL A 158 7.43 -4.27 -7.25
C VAL A 158 8.51 -5.02 -8.05
N ASP A 159 8.11 -5.93 -8.94
CA ASP A 159 9.02 -6.58 -9.89
C ASP A 159 9.18 -5.74 -11.18
N ASP A 160 8.46 -4.61 -11.31
CA ASP A 160 8.62 -3.69 -12.44
C ASP A 160 10.06 -3.15 -12.47
N PRO A 161 10.74 -3.10 -13.63
CA PRO A 161 12.11 -2.60 -13.72
C PRO A 161 12.28 -1.13 -13.30
N ARG A 162 11.19 -0.36 -13.21
CA ARG A 162 11.18 1.02 -12.70
C ARG A 162 11.06 1.07 -11.17
N ALA A 163 10.66 -0.01 -10.51
CA ALA A 163 10.51 -0.08 -9.07
C ALA A 163 11.85 -0.35 -8.37
N ASP A 164 12.11 0.40 -7.31
CA ASP A 164 13.28 0.26 -6.44
C ASP A 164 12.80 0.17 -4.99
N VAL A 165 12.55 -1.04 -4.51
CA VAL A 165 12.02 -1.28 -3.16
C VAL A 165 13.16 -1.41 -2.15
N ARG A 166 13.13 -0.57 -1.12
CA ARG A 166 14.14 -0.49 -0.05
C ARG A 166 13.52 -0.87 1.28
N TYR A 167 14.05 -1.92 1.90
CA TYR A 167 13.63 -2.39 3.22
C TYR A 167 14.38 -1.66 4.33
N GLU A 168 14.16 -0.35 4.43
CA GLU A 168 14.92 0.57 5.27
C GLU A 168 14.00 1.54 6.03
N ASP A 169 14.51 2.16 7.09
CA ASP A 169 13.81 3.25 7.78
C ASP A 169 13.82 4.49 6.87
N ALA A 170 12.65 4.94 6.42
CA ALA A 170 12.54 6.07 5.51
C ALA A 170 13.11 7.38 6.09
N VAL A 171 12.95 7.63 7.39
CA VAL A 171 13.48 8.84 8.01
C VAL A 171 15.01 8.85 7.94
N ALA A 172 15.64 7.74 8.34
CA ALA A 172 17.08 7.59 8.25
C ALA A 172 17.54 7.63 6.78
N TRP A 173 16.84 6.95 5.89
CA TRP A 173 17.18 6.84 4.47
C TRP A 173 17.26 8.22 3.79
N PHE A 174 16.26 9.07 4.02
CA PHE A 174 16.21 10.43 3.49
C PHE A 174 17.23 11.36 4.16
N ILE A 175 17.38 11.31 5.49
CA ILE A 175 18.37 12.15 6.21
C ILE A 175 19.80 11.82 5.74
N ASP A 176 20.13 10.54 5.57
CA ASP A 176 21.48 10.11 5.19
C ASP A 176 21.85 10.49 3.75
N ARG A 177 20.86 10.80 2.90
CA ARG A 177 21.04 11.13 1.47
C ARG A 177 20.82 12.60 1.14
N PHE A 178 19.89 13.26 1.82
CA PHE A 178 19.43 14.61 1.51
C PHE A 178 19.48 15.57 2.71
N GLY A 179 19.91 15.10 3.89
CA GLY A 179 20.01 15.94 5.08
C GLY A 179 21.11 17.02 4.99
N GLU A 180 21.01 18.03 5.86
CA GLU A 180 22.01 19.10 5.92
C GLU A 180 23.43 18.56 6.18
N GLY A 181 24.39 18.97 5.35
CA GLY A 181 25.80 18.59 5.50
C GLY A 181 26.20 17.26 4.87
N VAL A 182 25.28 16.58 4.17
CA VAL A 182 25.62 15.43 3.32
C VAL A 182 26.45 15.93 2.13
N ASP A 183 27.70 15.48 2.02
CA ASP A 183 28.56 15.71 0.85
C ASP A 183 28.45 14.51 -0.10
N GLU A 184 27.80 14.73 -1.25
CA GLU A 184 27.65 13.74 -2.33
C GLU A 184 29.00 13.14 -2.78
N LYS A 185 30.12 13.85 -2.55
CA LYS A 185 31.47 13.39 -2.92
C LYS A 185 32.03 12.34 -1.97
N GLU A 186 31.46 12.18 -0.78
CA GLU A 186 31.86 11.13 0.17
C GLU A 186 31.28 9.74 -0.19
N LYS A 187 30.52 9.62 -1.31
CA LYS A 187 30.01 8.40 -1.95
C LYS A 187 29.81 7.21 -1.00
N LYS A 188 28.86 7.36 -0.06
CA LYS A 188 28.45 6.27 0.84
C LYS A 188 27.42 5.34 0.19
N PHE A 189 26.67 5.83 -0.79
CA PHE A 189 25.61 5.10 -1.50
C PHE A 189 25.77 5.20 -3.03
N ASP A 190 24.86 4.57 -3.78
CA ASP A 190 24.80 4.69 -5.23
C ASP A 190 24.62 6.16 -5.64
N GLU A 191 25.22 6.57 -6.75
CA GLU A 191 25.11 7.94 -7.25
C GLU A 191 23.66 8.31 -7.58
N ASP A 192 22.85 7.33 -7.98
CA ASP A 192 21.42 7.53 -8.25
C ASP A 192 20.60 7.78 -6.97
N ASP A 193 21.06 7.33 -5.81
CA ASP A 193 20.37 7.53 -4.52
C ASP A 193 20.43 8.99 -4.04
N TYR A 194 21.35 9.81 -4.55
CA TYR A 194 21.50 11.23 -4.19
C TYR A 194 20.73 12.18 -5.12
N LYS A 195 20.15 11.68 -6.22
CA LYS A 195 19.39 12.53 -7.15
C LYS A 195 18.02 12.87 -6.56
N PRO A 196 17.58 14.14 -6.64
CA PRO A 196 16.29 14.56 -6.10
C PRO A 196 15.13 13.84 -6.79
N PHE A 197 13.99 13.83 -6.11
CA PHE A 197 12.73 13.33 -6.63
C PHE A 197 11.88 14.49 -7.16
N ASP A 198 11.10 14.21 -8.20
CA ASP A 198 10.11 15.14 -8.74
C ASP A 198 8.85 15.17 -7.86
N VAL A 199 8.50 14.01 -7.29
CA VAL A 199 7.34 13.80 -6.42
C VAL A 199 7.71 12.85 -5.28
N ILE A 200 7.29 13.20 -4.06
CA ILE A 200 7.37 12.33 -2.88
C ILE A 200 5.96 12.09 -2.35
N ILE A 201 5.58 10.83 -2.17
CA ILE A 201 4.28 10.39 -1.68
C ILE A 201 4.47 9.74 -0.31
N MET A 202 3.76 10.25 0.69
CA MET A 202 3.77 9.70 2.05
C MET A 202 2.54 8.83 2.25
N ASP A 203 2.73 7.52 2.17
CA ASP A 203 1.72 6.49 2.42
C ASP A 203 2.01 5.82 3.76
N ALA A 204 1.82 6.60 4.83
CA ALA A 204 2.23 6.27 6.19
C ALA A 204 1.11 6.55 7.19
N LEU A 205 1.26 5.99 8.40
CA LEU A 205 0.28 6.09 9.48
C LEU A 205 -0.08 7.55 9.81
N ASP A 206 -1.34 7.75 10.19
CA ASP A 206 -1.87 9.08 10.53
C ASP A 206 -1.09 9.72 11.70
N PRO A 207 -0.78 11.04 11.63
CA PRO A 207 -0.14 11.78 12.72
C PRO A 207 -0.98 11.84 14.00
N GLN A 208 -2.29 11.56 13.90
CA GLN A 208 -3.22 11.56 15.04
C GLN A 208 -3.13 10.27 15.86
N VAL A 209 -2.54 9.21 15.30
CA VAL A 209 -2.17 8.02 16.05
C VAL A 209 -0.93 8.40 16.86
N ASN A 210 -1.07 8.48 18.18
CA ASN A 210 0.02 8.88 19.09
C ASN A 210 1.05 7.76 19.25
N ILE A 211 1.72 7.44 18.15
CA ILE A 211 2.86 6.54 18.06
C ILE A 211 4.11 7.38 17.80
N PRO A 212 5.24 7.06 18.47
CA PRO A 212 6.48 7.83 18.32
C PRO A 212 6.93 8.03 16.86
N PHE A 213 6.67 7.04 16.00
CA PHE A 213 7.06 7.09 14.60
C PHE A 213 6.33 8.17 13.78
N ALA A 214 5.03 8.38 14.01
CA ALA A 214 4.28 9.40 13.29
C ALA A 214 4.73 10.82 13.66
N GLU A 215 5.08 11.06 14.92
CA GLU A 215 5.67 12.35 15.35
C GLU A 215 6.98 12.65 14.60
N VAL A 216 7.81 11.63 14.36
CA VAL A 216 9.08 11.76 13.63
C VAL A 216 8.81 12.13 12.17
N LEU A 217 7.96 11.37 11.48
CA LEU A 217 7.64 11.60 10.06
C LEU A 217 7.05 12.99 9.79
N TYR A 218 6.22 13.53 10.68
CA TYR A 218 5.49 14.77 10.42
C TYR A 218 6.04 16.00 11.14
N LYS A 219 6.97 15.85 12.09
CA LYS A 219 7.44 16.99 12.91
C LYS A 219 8.95 17.08 13.07
N GLN A 220 9.74 16.07 12.73
CA GLN A 220 11.19 16.16 12.87
C GLN A 220 11.77 17.11 11.79
N PRO A 221 12.41 18.23 12.18
CA PRO A 221 12.90 19.21 11.20
C PRO A 221 13.94 18.64 10.23
N ALA A 222 14.85 17.80 10.72
CA ALA A 222 15.88 17.19 9.89
C ALA A 222 15.29 16.33 8.75
N PHE A 223 14.19 15.61 9.03
CA PHE A 223 13.49 14.82 8.02
C PHE A 223 12.73 15.71 7.04
N LEU A 224 11.96 16.67 7.55
CA LEU A 224 11.21 17.61 6.71
C LEU A 224 12.09 18.47 5.80
N GLN A 225 13.34 18.73 6.18
CA GLN A 225 14.33 19.41 5.35
C GLN A 225 14.98 18.50 4.30
N SER A 226 14.88 17.19 4.48
CA SER A 226 15.47 16.18 3.58
C SER A 226 14.50 15.71 2.48
N ILE A 227 13.23 16.11 2.54
CA ILE A 227 12.19 15.78 1.56
C ILE A 227 11.73 17.02 0.79
#